data_AF-A0A158JAU8-F1
#
_entry.id   AF-A0A158JAU8-F1
#
_cell.length_a   1.000
_cell.length_b   1.000
_cell.length_c   1.000
_cell.angle_alpha   90.00
_cell.angle_beta   90.00
_cell.angle_gamma   90.00
#
_symmetry.space_group_name_H-M   'P 1'
#
loop_
_entity.id
_entity.type
_entity.pdbx_description
1 polymer ?
#
loop_
_entity_poly.entity_id
_entity_poly.type
_entity_poly.pdbx_seq_one_letter_code
_entity_poly.pdbx_strand_id
1 'polypeptide(L)'
;MEIETAASAFERKIKRYEPKYIAFLGKMAISAMSGKRDILWGLQPEAFGGARTWVLPNPSGLNRAFSLDALVNAYRELADALASTTAAPSTN
;
A
#
# COMPACT_ATOMS: atom_id res chain seq x y z
N MET A 1 16.10 -9.17 -9.88
CA MET A 1 16.48 -8.77 -8.50
C MET A 1 15.61 -9.49 -7.47
N GLU A 2 16.04 -9.68 -6.22
CA GLU A 2 15.33 -10.45 -5.18
C GLU A 2 13.83 -10.06 -5.01
N ILE A 3 13.52 -8.77 -5.16
CA ILE A 3 12.14 -8.24 -5.05
C ILE A 3 11.26 -8.69 -6.22
N GLU A 4 11.78 -8.72 -7.45
CA GLU A 4 11.03 -9.18 -8.64
C GLU A 4 10.69 -10.66 -8.51
N THR A 5 11.63 -11.47 -8.00
CA THR A 5 11.38 -12.90 -7.78
C THR A 5 10.36 -13.15 -6.66
N ALA A 6 10.30 -12.25 -5.67
CA ALA A 6 9.33 -12.31 -4.58
C ALA A 6 7.91 -11.89 -5.01
N ALA A 7 7.75 -11.15 -6.11
CA ALA A 7 6.48 -10.61 -6.58
C ALA A 7 5.40 -11.70 -6.74
N SER A 8 5.76 -12.79 -7.43
CA SER A 8 4.82 -13.89 -7.68
C SER A 8 4.35 -14.59 -6.39
N ALA A 9 5.25 -14.77 -5.42
CA ALA A 9 4.93 -15.37 -4.14
C ALA A 9 4.06 -14.44 -3.29
N PHE A 10 4.32 -13.13 -3.38
CA PHE A 10 3.52 -12.12 -2.71
C PHE A 10 2.11 -12.04 -3.30
N GLU A 11 1.96 -11.99 -4.63
CA GLU A 11 0.64 -12.04 -5.29
C GLU A 11 -0.16 -13.28 -4.90
N ARG A 12 0.49 -14.46 -4.81
CA ARG A 12 -0.19 -15.68 -4.34
C ARG A 12 -0.69 -15.54 -2.91
N LYS A 13 0.07 -14.90 -2.01
CA LYS A 13 -0.41 -14.62 -0.64
C LYS A 13 -1.62 -13.70 -0.67
N ILE A 14 -1.61 -12.66 -1.49
CA ILE A 14 -2.71 -11.70 -1.59
C ILE A 14 -3.97 -12.39 -2.10
N LYS A 15 -3.88 -13.16 -3.18
CA LYS A 15 -5.00 -13.94 -3.72
C LYS A 15 -5.53 -14.96 -2.70
N ARG A 16 -4.67 -15.50 -1.84
CA ARG A 16 -5.07 -16.46 -0.80
C ARG A 16 -5.79 -15.80 0.37
N TYR A 17 -5.36 -14.62 0.79
CA TYR A 17 -5.89 -13.95 1.99
C TYR A 17 -6.97 -12.90 1.66
N GLU A 18 -7.14 -12.56 0.38
CA GLU A 18 -8.09 -11.59 -0.16
C GLU A 18 -8.22 -10.31 0.70
N PRO A 19 -7.10 -9.65 1.06
CA PRO A 19 -7.19 -8.46 1.87
C PRO A 19 -7.87 -7.34 1.09
N LYS A 20 -8.72 -6.56 1.76
CA LYS A 20 -9.32 -5.36 1.15
C LYS A 20 -8.25 -4.33 0.73
N TYR A 21 -7.17 -4.25 1.50
CA TYR A 21 -6.10 -3.27 1.34
C TYR A 21 -4.72 -3.86 1.55
N ILE A 22 -3.73 -3.31 0.84
CA ILE A 22 -2.30 -3.54 1.05
C ILE A 22 -1.59 -2.20 1.09
N ALA A 23 -0.68 -2.03 2.04
CA ALA A 23 0.20 -0.87 2.12
C ALA A 23 1.66 -1.29 1.87
N PHE A 24 2.25 -0.78 0.79
CA PHE A 24 3.68 -0.89 0.53
C PHE A 24 4.42 0.24 1.24
N LEU A 25 5.43 -0.10 2.03
CA LEU A 25 6.23 0.87 2.79
C LEU A 25 7.45 1.31 1.98
N GLY A 26 7.19 2.16 0.98
CA GLY A 26 8.17 2.69 0.04
C GLY A 26 7.88 2.32 -1.42
N LYS A 27 8.33 3.17 -2.34
CA LYS A 27 8.04 3.04 -3.78
C LYS A 27 8.80 1.89 -4.45
N MET A 28 9.98 1.52 -3.94
CA MET A 28 10.85 0.56 -4.62
C MET A 28 10.21 -0.83 -4.75
N ALA A 29 9.54 -1.30 -3.70
CA ALA A 29 8.93 -2.63 -3.71
C ALA A 29 7.82 -2.73 -4.77
N ILE A 30 6.88 -1.78 -4.77
CA ILE A 30 5.80 -1.77 -5.74
C ILE A 30 6.29 -1.44 -7.15
N SER A 31 7.29 -0.57 -7.32
CA SER A 31 7.89 -0.29 -8.64
C SER A 31 8.51 -1.54 -9.26
N ALA A 32 9.31 -2.28 -8.48
CA ALA A 32 9.93 -3.52 -8.94
C ALA A 32 8.89 -4.63 -9.20
N MET A 33 7.83 -4.73 -8.39
CA MET A 33 6.80 -5.76 -8.55
C MET A 33 5.79 -5.45 -9.67
N SER A 34 5.47 -4.17 -9.92
CA SER A 34 4.50 -3.76 -10.94
C SER A 34 5.13 -3.41 -12.29
N GLY A 35 6.46 -3.26 -12.36
CA GLY A 35 7.17 -2.79 -13.54
C GLY A 35 6.98 -1.30 -13.85
N LYS A 36 6.26 -0.56 -13.01
CA LYS A 36 5.99 0.87 -13.18
C LYS A 36 7.06 1.73 -12.54
N ARG A 37 7.43 2.83 -13.20
CA ARG A 37 8.44 3.79 -12.71
C ARG A 37 7.83 4.94 -11.92
N ASP A 38 6.67 5.44 -12.34
CA ASP A 38 6.04 6.62 -11.74
C ASP A 38 5.00 6.23 -10.70
N ILE A 39 5.49 5.76 -9.55
CA ILE A 39 4.65 5.45 -8.39
C ILE A 39 4.45 6.72 -7.56
N LEU A 40 3.20 7.11 -7.33
CA LEU A 40 2.84 8.21 -6.43
C LEU A 40 2.68 7.71 -4.99
N TRP A 41 2.75 8.62 -4.02
CA TRP A 41 2.39 8.30 -2.64
C TRP A 41 0.86 8.22 -2.49
N GLY A 42 0.39 7.47 -1.50
CA GLY A 42 -1.04 7.32 -1.21
C GLY A 42 -1.70 6.17 -1.97
N LEU A 43 -3.03 6.27 -2.13
CA LEU A 43 -3.85 5.28 -2.83
C LEU A 43 -3.47 5.21 -4.32
N GLN A 44 -3.24 4.01 -4.81
CA GLN A 44 -2.95 3.77 -6.22
C GLN A 44 -4.24 3.54 -7.01
N PRO A 45 -4.28 3.96 -8.29
CA PRO A 45 -5.45 3.74 -9.15
C PRO A 45 -5.68 2.27 -9.47
N GLU A 46 -4.63 1.45 -9.44
CA GLU A 46 -4.70 0.02 -9.73
C GLU A 46 -4.51 -0.82 -8.47
N ALA A 47 -5.33 -1.87 -8.37
CA ALA A 47 -5.21 -2.90 -7.34
C ALA A 47 -4.01 -3.82 -7.63
N PHE A 48 -3.35 -4.28 -6.57
CA PHE A 48 -2.28 -5.26 -6.66
C PHE A 48 -2.79 -6.60 -6.14
N GLY A 49 -2.81 -7.62 -6.99
CA GLY A 49 -3.37 -8.94 -6.64
C GLY A 49 -4.86 -8.92 -6.27
N GLY A 50 -5.62 -7.91 -6.71
CA GLY A 50 -7.03 -7.71 -6.39
C GLY A 50 -7.30 -6.86 -5.14
N ALA A 51 -6.27 -6.51 -4.37
CA ALA A 51 -6.38 -5.66 -3.20
C ALA A 51 -6.15 -4.17 -3.54
N ARG A 52 -6.88 -3.26 -2.90
CA ARG A 52 -6.63 -1.82 -3.05
C ARG A 52 -5.25 -1.46 -2.49
N THR A 53 -4.45 -0.78 -3.28
CA THR A 53 -3.03 -0.60 -3.00
C THR A 53 -2.72 0.80 -2.50
N TRP A 54 -2.00 0.89 -1.39
CA TRP A 54 -1.44 2.12 -0.87
C TRP A 54 0.07 2.08 -0.92
N VAL A 55 0.70 3.24 -1.13
CA VAL A 55 2.14 3.41 -1.04
C VAL A 55 2.42 4.46 0.02
N LEU A 56 3.04 4.05 1.11
CA LEU A 56 3.32 4.87 2.27
C LEU A 56 4.83 5.07 2.43
N PRO A 57 5.28 6.21 2.99
CA PRO A 57 6.67 6.37 3.39
C PRO A 57 7.07 5.33 4.44
N ASN A 58 8.30 4.82 4.35
CA ASN A 58 8.83 3.81 5.28
C ASN A 58 9.07 4.43 6.67
N PRO A 59 8.53 3.87 7.76
CA PRO A 59 8.65 4.43 9.12
C PRO A 59 10.01 4.20 9.78
N SER A 60 10.93 3.48 9.12
CA SER A 60 12.29 3.28 9.62
C SER A 60 12.99 4.62 9.92
N GLY A 61 13.71 4.70 11.05
CA GLY A 61 14.51 5.88 11.42
C GLY A 61 15.66 6.20 10.46
N LEU A 62 15.99 5.30 9.52
CA LEU A 62 16.93 5.58 8.43
C LEU A 62 16.29 6.42 7.31
N ASN A 63 14.96 6.51 7.27
CA ASN A 63 14.25 7.36 6.33
C ASN A 63 14.36 8.83 6.76
N ARG A 64 15.32 9.55 6.17
CA ARG A 64 15.51 10.99 6.39
C ARG A 64 14.71 11.87 5.43
N ALA A 65 14.01 11.28 4.47
CA ALA A 65 13.26 12.01 3.45
C ALA A 65 11.88 12.46 3.92
N PHE A 66 11.41 11.97 5.07
CA PHE A 66 10.11 12.29 5.65
C PHE A 66 10.27 12.73 7.10
N SER A 67 9.57 13.79 7.49
CA SER A 67 9.40 14.15 8.90
C SER A 67 8.42 13.18 9.57
N LEU A 68 8.43 13.15 10.91
CA LEU A 68 7.44 12.40 11.67
C LEU A 68 6.00 12.84 11.32
N ASP A 69 5.77 14.14 11.21
CA ASP A 69 4.44 14.66 10.84
C ASP A 69 4.00 14.19 9.46
N ALA A 70 4.92 14.13 8.49
CA ALA A 70 4.61 13.61 7.16
C ALA A 70 4.29 12.10 7.19
N LEU A 71 4.99 11.32 8.01
CA LEU A 71 4.65 9.91 8.26
C LEU A 71 3.25 9.80 8.86
N VAL A 72 2.96 10.56 9.93
CA VAL A 72 1.66 10.51 10.61
C VAL A 72 0.53 10.88 9.66
N ASN A 73 0.69 11.92 8.84
CA ASN A 73 -0.34 12.33 7.87
C ASN A 73 -0.60 11.25 6.82
N ALA A 74 0.44 10.66 6.23
CA ALA A 74 0.28 9.61 5.22
C ALA A 74 -0.41 8.35 5.77
N TYR A 75 -0.11 7.97 7.02
CA TYR A 75 -0.77 6.84 7.66
C TYR A 75 -2.20 7.15 8.11
N ARG A 76 -2.50 8.40 8.48
CA ARG A 76 -3.86 8.85 8.80
C ARG A 76 -4.77 8.79 7.59
N GLU A 77 -4.31 9.20 6.41
CA GLU A 77 -5.08 9.08 5.16
C GLU A 77 -5.51 7.63 4.88
N LEU A 78 -4.63 6.66 5.11
CA LEU A 78 -5.00 5.25 5.04
C LEU A 78 -6.05 4.89 6.10
N ALA A 79 -5.85 5.29 7.35
CA ALA A 79 -6.79 4.99 8.44
C ALA A 79 -8.21 5.53 8.15
N ASP A 80 -8.31 6.75 7.62
CA ASP A 80 -9.58 7.38 7.25
C ASP A 80 -10.28 6.63 6.10
N ALA A 81 -9.52 6.13 5.12
CA ALA A 81 -10.04 5.31 4.04
C ALA A 81 -10.55 3.93 4.52
N LEU A 82 -9.88 3.34 5.53
CA LEU A 82 -10.31 2.09 6.17
C LEU A 82 -11.62 2.29 6.96
N ALA A 83 -11.73 3.40 7.70
CA ALA A 83 -12.94 3.75 8.44
C ALA A 83 -14.14 3.95 7.50
N SER A 84 -13.93 4.67 6.40
CA SER A 84 -14.96 4.93 5.38
C SER A 84 -15.45 3.65 4.67
N THR A 85 -14.62 2.61 4.58
CA THR A 85 -15.00 1.30 4.01
C THR A 85 -15.81 0.44 4.99
N THR A 86 -15.64 0.67 6.29
CA THR A 86 -16.39 -0.04 7.33
C THR A 86 -17.79 0.57 7.47
N ALA A 87 -17.94 1.85 7.14
CA ALA A 87 -19.20 2.58 7.15
C ALA A 87 -19.98 2.44 5.82
N ALA A 88 -20.54 1.26 5.51
CA ALA A 88 -21.58 1.10 4.49
C ALA A 88 -22.44 -0.16 4.75
N PRO A 89 -23.74 -0.16 4.40
CA PRO A 89 -24.84 0.38 5.19
C PRO A 89 -25.66 -0.72 5.89
N SER A 90 -26.27 -0.39 7.03
CA SER A 90 -27.40 -1.14 7.58
C SER A 90 -28.59 -0.92 6.66
N THR A 91 -28.96 -1.93 5.87
CA THR A 91 -30.18 -1.93 5.06
C THR A 91 -31.40 -2.02 5.99
N ASN A 92 -32.35 -1.09 5.83
CA ASN A 92 -33.72 -1.22 6.30
C ASN A 92 -34.61 -1.46 5.08
#